data_AF-A0A2I0BGU5-F1
#
_entry.id   AF-A0A2I0BGU5-F1
#
_cell.length_a   1.000
_cell.length_b   1.000
_cell.length_c   1.000
_cell.angle_alpha   90.00
_cell.angle_beta   90.00
_cell.angle_gamma   90.00
#
_symmetry.space_group_name_H-M   'P 1'
#
loop_
_entity.id
_entity.type
_entity.pdbx_description
1 polymer ?
#
loop_
_entity_poly.entity_id
_entity_poly.type
_entity_poly.pdbx_seq_one_letter_code
_entity_poly.pdbx_strand_id
1 'polypeptide(L)'
;MDQQGQASQPVMGVAAPVPYVAGAGAPFQAYQHLYQQQQQQQLQMFWADQYREIEQTTDFKNHSLPLARIKKIMKADEDVRMIAAEAPVVFARACEMFILELTHRSWAHAEENKRRTLQKNDIAAAITRTDVFDFLVDIVPREEGKEDISLPRSLPGQPNDPLSYYYVQQ
;
A
#
# COMPACT_ATOMS: atom_id res chain seq x y z
N MET A 1 23.10 48.64 -9.27
CA MET A 1 23.12 47.54 -10.27
C MET A 1 23.01 46.26 -9.48
N ASP A 2 21.78 45.98 -9.09
CA ASP A 2 21.37 44.82 -8.31
C ASP A 2 21.19 43.62 -9.22
N GLN A 3 21.71 42.45 -8.81
CA GLN A 3 21.23 41.18 -9.32
C GLN A 3 21.35 40.11 -8.24
N GLN A 4 20.21 39.86 -7.58
CA GLN A 4 19.97 38.71 -6.70
C GLN A 4 19.83 37.44 -7.56
N GLY A 5 20.65 36.42 -7.30
CA GLY A 5 20.44 35.07 -7.82
C GLY A 5 19.60 34.25 -6.84
N GLN A 6 18.35 33.98 -7.19
CA GLN A 6 17.47 33.05 -6.46
C GLN A 6 17.79 31.60 -6.87
N ALA A 7 18.21 30.79 -5.90
CA ALA A 7 18.32 29.34 -6.04
C ALA A 7 16.93 28.68 -5.90
N SER A 8 16.63 27.81 -6.86
CA SER A 8 15.35 27.15 -7.07
C SER A 8 15.07 26.06 -6.02
N GLN A 9 13.88 26.08 -5.41
CA GLN A 9 13.38 24.96 -4.59
C GLN A 9 12.71 23.89 -5.49
N PRO A 10 12.77 22.60 -5.13
CA PRO A 10 12.01 21.56 -5.83
C PRO A 10 10.52 21.72 -5.50
N VAL A 11 9.70 21.91 -6.52
CA VAL A 11 8.24 21.99 -6.39
C VAL A 11 7.70 20.59 -6.14
N MET A 12 7.42 20.28 -4.86
CA MET A 12 6.66 19.09 -4.47
C MET A 12 5.27 19.13 -5.12
N GLY A 13 4.90 17.98 -5.71
CA GLY A 13 3.69 17.69 -6.47
C GLY A 13 2.48 18.56 -6.11
N VAL A 14 2.16 19.47 -7.02
CA VAL A 14 0.82 20.06 -7.12
C VAL A 14 -0.11 18.90 -7.47
N ALA A 15 -1.04 18.58 -6.58
CA ALA A 15 -2.21 17.79 -6.94
C ALA A 15 -2.80 18.42 -8.21
N ALA A 16 -2.82 17.67 -9.31
CA ALA A 16 -3.26 18.17 -10.59
C ALA A 16 -4.62 18.88 -10.42
N PRO A 17 -4.79 20.12 -10.90
CA PRO A 17 -6.06 20.81 -10.76
C PRO A 17 -7.09 20.02 -11.54
N VAL A 18 -8.12 19.56 -10.82
CA VAL A 18 -9.27 18.87 -11.40
C VAL A 18 -9.90 19.84 -12.41
N PRO A 19 -9.98 19.53 -13.71
CA PRO A 19 -10.73 20.37 -14.63
C PRO A 19 -12.20 20.28 -14.22
N TYR A 20 -12.74 21.37 -13.69
CA TYR A 20 -14.19 21.52 -13.49
C TYR A 20 -14.82 21.64 -14.88
N VAL A 21 -15.11 20.49 -15.50
CA VAL A 21 -15.89 20.45 -16.74
C VAL A 21 -17.35 20.55 -16.31
N ALA A 22 -17.91 21.74 -16.46
CA ALA A 22 -19.34 21.98 -16.31
C ALA A 22 -20.08 21.30 -17.47
N GLY A 23 -20.53 20.06 -17.26
CA GLY A 23 -21.40 19.37 -18.20
C GLY A 23 -20.99 17.90 -18.42
N ALA A 24 -21.96 17.01 -18.20
CA ALA A 24 -21.89 15.56 -18.34
C ALA A 24 -21.04 14.83 -17.28
N GLY A 25 -21.71 14.26 -16.29
CA GLY A 25 -21.09 13.38 -15.29
C GLY A 25 -20.49 12.16 -15.97
N ALA A 26 -19.16 12.11 -16.03
CA ALA A 26 -18.49 10.84 -16.18
C ALA A 26 -18.89 9.96 -14.98
N PRO A 27 -19.27 8.69 -15.19
CA PRO A 27 -19.69 7.82 -14.10
C PRO A 27 -18.56 7.72 -13.07
N PHE A 28 -18.89 7.69 -11.78
CA PHE A 28 -17.93 7.55 -10.66
C PHE A 28 -16.91 6.43 -10.92
N GLN A 29 -17.35 5.36 -11.58
CA GLN A 29 -16.51 4.24 -12.04
C GLN A 29 -15.37 4.67 -12.97
N ALA A 30 -15.62 5.57 -13.92
CA ALA A 30 -14.59 6.06 -14.85
C ALA A 30 -13.48 6.82 -14.11
N TYR A 31 -13.83 7.61 -13.08
CA TYR A 31 -12.85 8.28 -12.23
C TYR A 31 -12.00 7.30 -11.43
N GLN A 32 -12.62 6.24 -10.89
CA GLN A 32 -11.90 5.20 -10.15
C GLN A 32 -10.93 4.42 -11.05
N HIS A 33 -11.34 4.10 -12.29
CA HIS A 33 -10.45 3.47 -13.27
C HIS A 33 -9.26 4.36 -13.65
N LEU A 34 -9.48 5.65 -13.89
CA LEU A 34 -8.41 6.61 -14.19
C LEU A 34 -7.40 6.71 -13.03
N TYR A 35 -7.88 6.74 -11.79
CA TYR A 35 -7.02 6.80 -10.61
C TYR A 35 -6.16 5.54 -10.47
N GLN A 36 -6.77 4.37 -10.67
CA GLN A 36 -6.05 3.09 -10.64
C GLN A 36 -5.01 2.98 -11.77
N GLN A 37 -5.33 3.47 -12.97
CA GLN A 37 -4.39 3.52 -14.09
C GLN A 37 -3.19 4.43 -13.77
N GLN A 38 -3.44 5.60 -13.17
CA GLN A 38 -2.38 6.52 -12.75
C GLN A 38 -1.44 5.86 -11.71
N GLN A 39 -2.00 5.17 -10.71
CA GLN A 39 -1.19 4.44 -9.71
C GLN A 39 -0.32 3.35 -10.36
N GLN A 40 -0.89 2.58 -11.29
CA GLN A 40 -0.13 1.56 -12.03
C GLN A 40 1.01 2.19 -12.85
N GLN A 41 0.76 3.33 -13.50
CA GLN A 41 1.78 4.04 -14.25
C GLN A 41 2.91 4.56 -13.34
N GLN A 42 2.58 5.13 -12.18
CA GLN A 42 3.59 5.55 -11.19
C GLN A 42 4.45 4.39 -10.73
N LEU A 43 3.84 3.23 -10.47
CA LEU A 43 4.55 2.03 -10.06
C LEU A 43 5.47 1.50 -11.19
N GLN A 44 5.02 1.55 -12.45
CA GLN A 44 5.85 1.18 -13.60
C GLN A 44 7.06 2.11 -13.77
N MET A 45 6.86 3.42 -13.61
CA MET A 45 7.97 4.39 -13.66
C MET A 45 8.96 4.14 -12.53
N PHE A 46 8.47 3.92 -11.30
CA PHE A 46 9.30 3.52 -10.16
C PHE A 46 10.16 2.30 -10.49
N TRP A 47 9.55 1.22 -11.01
CA TRP A 47 10.29 0.01 -11.36
C TRP A 47 11.31 0.25 -12.47
N ALA A 48 10.96 1.01 -13.50
CA ALA A 48 11.90 1.37 -14.57
C ALA A 48 13.13 2.11 -14.01
N ASP A 49 12.93 3.04 -13.08
CA ASP A 49 14.03 3.77 -12.44
C ASP A 49 14.85 2.85 -11.53
N GLN A 50 14.21 1.98 -10.76
CA GLN A 50 14.91 1.00 -9.91
C GLN A 50 15.76 0.02 -10.71
N TYR A 51 15.27 -0.46 -11.86
CA TYR A 51 16.05 -1.33 -12.76
C TYR A 51 17.26 -0.60 -13.32
N ARG A 52 17.10 0.66 -13.76
CA ARG A 52 18.23 1.47 -14.25
C ARG A 52 19.27 1.72 -13.17
N GLU A 53 18.85 1.95 -11.93
CA GLU A 53 19.75 2.12 -10.79
C GLU A 53 20.55 0.84 -10.51
N ILE A 54 19.90 -0.33 -10.55
CA ILE A 54 20.56 -1.63 -10.38
C ILE A 54 21.61 -1.85 -11.47
N GLU A 55 21.30 -1.57 -12.74
CA GLU A 55 22.25 -1.73 -13.86
C GLU A 55 23.48 -0.82 -13.73
N GLN A 56 23.33 0.36 -13.13
CA GLN A 56 24.40 1.33 -12.94
C GLN A 56 25.19 1.11 -11.64
N THR A 57 24.67 0.29 -10.73
CA THR A 57 25.30 0.05 -9.42
C THR A 57 26.58 -0.76 -9.59
N THR A 58 27.70 -0.15 -9.20
CA THR A 58 29.04 -0.77 -9.24
C THR A 58 29.71 -0.89 -7.87
N ASP A 59 29.18 -0.19 -6.85
CA ASP A 59 29.65 -0.25 -5.47
C ASP A 59 28.70 -1.10 -4.61
N PHE A 60 29.22 -2.21 -4.09
CA PHE A 60 28.50 -3.15 -3.23
C PHE A 60 28.95 -3.05 -1.77
N LYS A 61 29.60 -1.96 -1.37
CA LYS A 61 30.05 -1.77 0.02
C LYS A 61 29.05 -1.00 0.87
N ASN A 62 28.34 -0.06 0.24
CA ASN A 62 27.42 0.84 0.91
C ASN A 62 25.98 0.33 0.78
N HIS A 63 25.42 -0.16 1.88
CA HIS A 63 24.04 -0.64 1.94
C HIS A 63 23.24 0.13 3.00
N SER A 64 21.99 0.46 2.68
CA SER A 64 21.03 1.07 3.62
C SER A 64 20.70 0.13 4.79
N LEU A 65 20.79 -1.19 4.58
CA LEU A 65 20.46 -2.21 5.57
C LEU A 65 21.71 -2.97 6.06
N PRO A 66 21.85 -3.23 7.37
CA PRO A 66 23.03 -3.89 7.91
C PRO A 66 23.09 -5.39 7.56
N LEU A 67 24.09 -5.79 6.76
CA LEU A 67 24.28 -7.17 6.28
C LEU A 67 24.31 -8.20 7.41
N ALA A 68 24.91 -7.86 8.57
CA ALA A 68 24.97 -8.75 9.72
C ALA A 68 23.56 -9.08 10.28
N ARG A 69 22.62 -8.12 10.23
CA ARG A 69 21.24 -8.33 10.67
C ARG A 69 20.48 -9.20 9.68
N ILE A 70 20.64 -8.94 8.38
CA ILE A 70 20.09 -9.76 7.30
C ILE A 70 20.53 -11.21 7.47
N LYS A 71 21.85 -11.44 7.60
CA LYS A 71 22.42 -12.77 7.84
C LYS A 71 21.85 -13.44 9.10
N LYS A 72 21.62 -12.67 10.18
CA LYS A 72 21.03 -13.20 11.42
C LYS A 72 19.57 -13.63 11.21
N ILE A 73 18.77 -12.89 10.45
CA ILE A 73 17.38 -13.25 10.11
C ILE A 73 17.36 -14.51 9.26
N MET A 74 18.22 -14.59 8.22
CA MET A 74 18.35 -15.80 7.39
C MET A 74 18.75 -17.03 8.19
N LYS A 75 19.52 -16.85 9.28
CA LYS A 75 19.95 -17.91 10.22
C LYS A 75 18.95 -18.21 11.35
N ALA A 76 17.81 -17.53 11.40
CA ALA A 76 16.77 -17.85 12.36
C ALA A 76 16.09 -19.19 12.03
N ASP A 77 16.16 -19.62 10.76
CA ASP A 77 15.80 -20.95 10.32
C ASP A 77 16.94 -21.95 10.65
N GLU A 78 16.62 -22.97 11.46
CA GLU A 78 17.58 -23.97 11.95
C GLU A 78 18.17 -24.84 10.83
N ASP A 79 17.45 -24.98 9.71
CA ASP A 79 17.90 -25.79 8.57
C ASP A 79 18.96 -25.07 7.71
N VAL A 80 19.14 -23.75 7.91
CA VAL A 80 20.10 -22.95 7.14
C VAL A 80 21.51 -23.06 7.75
N ARG A 81 22.36 -23.92 7.17
CA ARG A 81 23.74 -24.15 7.66
C ARG A 81 24.79 -23.17 7.17
N MET A 82 24.80 -22.81 5.89
CA MET A 82 25.76 -21.87 5.31
C MET A 82 25.03 -20.84 4.47
N ILE A 83 25.57 -19.63 4.42
CA ILE A 83 25.04 -18.52 3.63
C ILE A 83 26.21 -17.94 2.87
N ALA A 84 26.10 -17.92 1.54
CA ALA A 84 27.10 -17.33 0.67
C ALA A 84 27.22 -15.82 0.92
N ALA A 85 28.40 -15.23 0.69
CA ALA A 85 28.66 -13.84 1.05
C ALA A 85 27.82 -12.85 0.22
N GLU A 86 27.46 -13.23 -0.99
CA GLU A 86 26.63 -12.48 -1.93
C GLU A 86 25.14 -12.45 -1.53
N ALA A 87 24.64 -13.46 -0.80
CA ALA A 87 23.21 -13.54 -0.50
C ALA A 87 22.72 -12.38 0.39
N PRO A 88 23.39 -12.00 1.50
CA PRO A 88 23.00 -10.82 2.27
C PRO A 88 23.07 -9.50 1.49
N VAL A 89 24.00 -9.39 0.53
CA VAL A 89 24.13 -8.22 -0.37
C VAL A 89 22.90 -8.10 -1.26
N VAL A 90 22.49 -9.20 -1.91
CA VAL A 90 21.27 -9.25 -2.73
C VAL A 90 20.03 -8.96 -1.89
N PHE A 91 19.92 -9.57 -0.70
CA PHE A 91 18.80 -9.31 0.21
C PHE A 91 18.74 -7.85 0.66
N ALA A 92 19.88 -7.17 0.86
CA ALA A 92 19.87 -5.76 1.24
C ALA A 92 19.15 -4.90 0.19
N ARG A 93 19.46 -5.12 -1.10
CA ARG A 93 18.79 -4.40 -2.20
C ARG A 93 17.35 -4.87 -2.42
N ALA A 94 17.10 -6.17 -2.36
CA ALA A 94 15.75 -6.72 -2.51
C ALA A 94 14.80 -6.22 -1.41
N CYS A 95 15.27 -6.16 -0.16
CA CYS A 95 14.49 -5.62 0.95
C CYS A 95 14.22 -4.12 0.80
N GLU A 96 15.19 -3.34 0.31
CA GLU A 96 14.97 -1.92 -0.01
C GLU A 96 13.85 -1.74 -1.03
N MET A 97 13.91 -2.48 -2.15
CA MET A 97 12.90 -2.43 -3.20
C MET A 97 11.53 -2.93 -2.71
N PHE A 98 11.51 -4.01 -1.91
CA PHE A 98 10.29 -4.53 -1.30
C PHE A 98 9.62 -3.50 -0.39
N ILE A 99 10.39 -2.82 0.48
CA ILE A 99 9.85 -1.78 1.37
C ILE A 99 9.29 -0.61 0.54
N LEU A 100 10.01 -0.16 -0.48
CA LEU A 100 9.58 0.94 -1.35
C LEU A 100 8.28 0.60 -2.08
N GLU A 101 8.20 -0.58 -2.70
CA GLU A 101 7.00 -1.01 -3.42
C GLU A 101 5.81 -1.19 -2.48
N LEU A 102 5.99 -1.89 -1.36
CA LEU A 102 4.91 -2.07 -0.38
C LEU A 102 4.43 -0.72 0.14
N THR A 103 5.34 0.23 0.37
CA THR A 103 4.99 1.58 0.81
C THR A 103 4.21 2.34 -0.27
N HIS A 104 4.62 2.27 -1.54
CA HIS A 104 3.89 2.90 -2.66
C HIS A 104 2.47 2.35 -2.79
N ARG A 105 2.30 1.02 -2.76
CA ARG A 105 0.97 0.38 -2.85
C ARG A 105 0.10 0.69 -1.63
N SER A 106 0.70 0.75 -0.44
CA SER A 106 -0.02 1.12 0.78
C SER A 106 -0.43 2.60 0.74
N TRP A 107 0.45 3.48 0.27
CA TRP A 107 0.17 4.91 0.15
C TRP A 107 -1.00 5.21 -0.78
N ALA A 108 -1.14 4.47 -1.87
CA ALA A 108 -2.31 4.55 -2.75
C ALA A 108 -3.64 4.39 -1.98
N HIS A 109 -3.72 3.50 -0.98
CA HIS A 109 -4.91 3.37 -0.12
C HIS A 109 -5.10 4.52 0.84
N ALA A 110 -4.01 5.09 1.37
CA ALA A 110 -4.11 6.29 2.19
C ALA A 110 -4.67 7.47 1.36
N GLU A 111 -4.21 7.64 0.12
CA GLU A 111 -4.69 8.69 -0.79
C GLU A 111 -6.14 8.47 -1.25
N GLU A 112 -6.53 7.22 -1.58
CA GLU A 112 -7.93 6.84 -1.86
C GLU A 112 -8.87 7.28 -0.72
N ASN A 113 -8.38 7.18 0.52
CA ASN A 113 -9.11 7.59 1.73
C ASN A 113 -8.90 9.06 2.12
N LYS A 114 -8.29 9.86 1.25
CA LYS A 114 -7.98 11.29 1.46
C LYS A 114 -7.15 11.56 2.72
N ARG A 115 -6.32 10.59 3.13
CA ARG A 115 -5.42 10.70 4.26
C ARG A 115 -4.01 11.04 3.80
N ARG A 116 -3.27 11.73 4.67
CA ARG A 116 -1.84 12.04 4.50
C ARG A 116 -0.96 11.30 5.51
N THR A 117 -1.54 10.31 6.18
CA THR A 117 -0.88 9.48 7.18
C THR A 117 -1.15 8.03 6.83
N LEU A 118 -0.06 7.29 6.63
CA LEU A 118 -0.10 5.86 6.33
C LEU A 118 -0.49 5.07 7.58
N GLN A 119 -1.40 4.12 7.45
CA GLN A 119 -1.92 3.31 8.56
C GLN A 119 -1.71 1.81 8.28
N LYS A 120 -1.77 0.99 9.34
CA LYS A 120 -1.68 -0.48 9.20
C LYS A 120 -2.75 -1.05 8.25
N ASN A 121 -3.96 -0.47 8.27
CA ASN A 121 -5.06 -0.90 7.40
C ASN A 121 -4.78 -0.63 5.90
N ASP A 122 -3.95 0.36 5.58
CA ASP A 122 -3.50 0.59 4.20
C ASP A 122 -2.56 -0.53 3.72
N ILE A 123 -1.67 -0.98 4.60
CA ILE A 123 -0.74 -2.08 4.32
C ILE A 123 -1.52 -3.39 4.14
N ALA A 124 -2.48 -3.66 5.02
CA ALA A 124 -3.34 -4.84 4.90
C ALA A 124 -4.13 -4.84 3.59
N ALA A 125 -4.65 -3.68 3.18
CA ALA A 125 -5.35 -3.53 1.90
C ALA A 125 -4.41 -3.76 0.70
N ALA A 126 -3.18 -3.23 0.75
CA ALA A 126 -2.20 -3.41 -0.32
C ALA A 126 -1.78 -4.87 -0.49
N ILE A 127 -1.57 -5.59 0.62
CA ILE A 127 -1.29 -7.04 0.63
C ILE A 127 -2.44 -7.79 -0.03
N THR A 128 -3.69 -7.52 0.39
CA THR A 128 -4.88 -8.21 -0.16
C THR A 128 -5.09 -7.98 -1.66
N ARG A 129 -4.68 -6.81 -2.20
CA ARG A 129 -4.82 -6.48 -3.63
C ARG A 129 -3.64 -6.97 -4.48
N THR A 130 -2.63 -7.61 -3.91
CA THR A 130 -1.39 -7.94 -4.62
C THR A 130 -0.92 -9.37 -4.31
N ASP A 131 -1.18 -10.30 -5.23
CA ASP A 131 -0.92 -11.74 -5.06
C ASP A 131 0.52 -12.08 -4.65
N VAL A 132 1.51 -11.32 -5.12
CA VAL A 132 2.93 -11.54 -4.76
C VAL A 132 3.22 -11.30 -3.26
N PHE A 133 2.30 -10.63 -2.55
CA PHE A 133 2.39 -10.34 -1.13
C PHE A 133 1.62 -11.33 -0.24
N ASP A 134 1.04 -12.39 -0.81
CA ASP A 134 0.27 -13.40 -0.04
C ASP A 134 1.06 -14.04 1.11
N PHE A 135 2.40 -14.08 1.02
CA PHE A 135 3.26 -14.54 2.10
C PHE A 135 3.16 -13.70 3.40
N LEU A 136 2.49 -12.55 3.36
CA LEU A 136 2.31 -11.63 4.49
C LEU A 136 0.93 -11.72 5.15
N VAL A 137 -0.01 -12.51 4.63
CA VAL A 137 -1.40 -12.56 5.13
C VAL A 137 -1.46 -12.92 6.61
N ASP A 138 -0.65 -13.89 7.05
CA ASP A 138 -0.59 -14.32 8.45
C ASP A 138 0.19 -13.34 9.35
N ILE A 139 0.97 -12.44 8.77
CA ILE A 139 1.79 -11.45 9.50
C ILE A 139 1.00 -10.16 9.73
N VAL A 140 0.22 -9.75 8.73
CA VAL A 140 -0.59 -8.52 8.76
C VAL A 140 -2.06 -8.90 8.58
N PRO A 141 -2.73 -9.40 9.63
CA PRO A 141 -4.14 -9.74 9.55
C PRO A 141 -4.95 -8.49 9.25
N ARG A 142 -5.89 -8.62 8.31
CA ARG A 142 -6.87 -7.59 8.03
C ARG A 142 -7.78 -7.47 9.25
N GLU A 143 -8.04 -6.25 9.70
CA GLU A 143 -9.15 -6.04 10.63
C GLU A 143 -10.41 -6.32 9.84
N GLU A 144 -10.95 -7.54 9.98
CA GLU A 144 -12.30 -7.82 9.55
C GLU A 144 -13.17 -6.79 10.25
N GLY A 145 -13.86 -5.97 9.47
CA GLY A 145 -14.90 -5.14 10.01
C GLY A 145 -15.75 -6.08 10.86
N LYS A 146 -16.00 -5.71 12.11
CA LYS A 146 -17.29 -6.04 12.67
C LYS A 146 -18.28 -5.44 11.69
N GLU A 147 -18.65 -6.20 10.68
CA GLU A 147 -19.94 -6.10 10.06
C GLU A 147 -20.85 -6.35 11.25
N ASP A 148 -21.20 -5.26 11.95
CA ASP A 148 -22.44 -5.22 12.68
C ASP A 148 -23.44 -5.67 11.62
N ILE A 149 -23.80 -6.96 11.67
CA ILE A 149 -25.01 -7.51 11.10
C ILE A 149 -26.11 -6.76 11.84
N SER A 150 -26.24 -5.49 11.46
CA SER A 150 -27.32 -4.61 11.78
C SER A 150 -28.42 -5.13 10.86
N LEU A 151 -29.05 -6.21 11.35
CA LEU A 151 -30.43 -6.53 11.04
C LEU A 151 -31.16 -5.19 10.87
N PRO A 152 -31.88 -4.98 9.75
CA PRO A 152 -32.48 -3.70 9.47
C PRO A 152 -33.37 -3.34 10.66
N ARG A 153 -32.95 -2.31 11.41
CA ARG A 153 -33.69 -1.81 12.56
C ARG A 153 -35.06 -1.41 12.03
N SER A 154 -36.07 -2.11 12.53
CA SER A 154 -37.45 -2.05 12.11
C SER A 154 -37.92 -0.60 11.96
N LEU A 155 -38.71 -0.38 10.90
CA LEU A 155 -39.37 0.89 10.58
C LEU A 155 -40.06 1.51 11.81
N PRO A 156 -40.06 2.84 11.95
CA PRO A 156 -40.72 3.51 13.06
C PRO A 156 -42.24 3.39 12.88
N GLY A 157 -42.90 2.60 13.73
CA GLY A 157 -44.38 2.60 13.78
C GLY A 157 -45.10 1.34 14.26
N GLN A 158 -44.43 0.26 14.68
CA GLN A 158 -45.15 -0.90 15.22
C GLN A 158 -45.18 -0.91 16.76
N PRO A 159 -46.37 -1.07 17.39
CA PRO A 159 -46.47 -1.33 18.82
C PRO A 159 -45.89 -2.71 19.13
N ASN A 160 -45.11 -2.76 20.20
CA ASN A 160 -44.39 -3.93 20.69
C ASN A 160 -45.39 -5.00 21.19
N ASP A 161 -45.64 -6.05 20.40
CA ASP A 161 -46.47 -7.19 20.82
C ASP A 161 -45.58 -8.35 21.33
N PRO A 162 -45.71 -8.80 22.60
CA PRO A 162 -44.80 -9.78 23.21
C PRO A 162 -44.91 -11.22 22.68
N LEU A 163 -45.77 -11.51 21.69
CA LEU A 163 -46.16 -12.89 21.35
C LEU A 163 -45.49 -13.49 20.09
N SER A 164 -44.55 -12.80 19.45
CA SER A 164 -43.91 -13.26 18.20
C SER A 164 -42.99 -14.49 18.34
N TYR A 165 -42.63 -14.90 19.56
CA TYR A 165 -41.59 -15.92 19.79
C TYR A 165 -42.05 -17.40 19.72
N TYR A 166 -43.31 -17.71 19.38
CA TYR A 166 -43.86 -19.07 19.60
C TYR A 166 -44.06 -20.00 18.40
N TYR A 167 -43.40 -19.79 17.26
CA TYR A 167 -43.34 -20.84 16.22
C TYR A 167 -41.92 -21.34 15.98
N VAL A 168 -41.49 -22.25 16.86
CA VAL A 168 -40.45 -23.25 16.55
C VAL A 168 -41.12 -24.38 15.78
N GLN A 169 -40.67 -24.59 14.54
CA GLN A 169 -41.18 -25.61 13.63
C GLN A 169 -40.41 -26.92 13.83
N GLN A 170 -41.15 -28.03 13.99
CA GLN A 170 -40.62 -29.41 13.88
C GLN A 170 -40.21 -29.72 12.44
#